data_AF-A0A9J5W7D4-F1
#
_entry.id   AF-A0A9J5W7D4-F1
#
_cell.length_a   1.000
_cell.length_b   1.000
_cell.length_c   1.000
_cell.angle_alpha   90.00
_cell.angle_beta   90.00
_cell.angle_gamma   90.00
#
_symmetry.space_group_name_H-M   'P 1'
#
loop_
_entity.id
_entity.type
_entity.pdbx_description
1 polymer ?
#
loop_
_entity_poly.entity_id
_entity_poly.type
_entity_poly.pdbx_seq_one_letter_code
_entity_poly.pdbx_strand_id
1 'polypeptide(L)'
;MDQQGSGQPPGVTTSTSMLYGAPYHANQVAGPSPPMSAGAQTVGLPASSGQMTQHQLVYQHIHQQQQQQLQSFWGNQYQEIEHINDFKNHSLPLARIKKIIKADEDVRMISAEAPIVFTRACEMFILELTLRAWNHTEESKRWTLQKNDIAAAITRTDIFDFLVDIVPREGFKDEVLASSIPIENFPV
;
A
#
# COMPACT_ATOMS: atom_id res chain seq x y z
N MET A 1 70.76 -36.20 1.77
CA MET A 1 70.42 -34.79 2.04
C MET A 1 69.07 -34.52 1.37
N ASP A 2 67.94 -35.03 1.87
CA ASP A 2 67.23 -34.67 3.14
C ASP A 2 66.92 -33.16 3.16
N GLN A 3 65.71 -32.60 3.29
CA GLN A 3 64.35 -32.97 3.75
C GLN A 3 63.37 -32.04 2.99
N GLN A 4 62.20 -32.44 2.49
CA GLN A 4 60.91 -32.70 3.16
C GLN A 4 60.31 -31.50 3.92
N GLY A 5 59.16 -31.01 3.44
CA GLY A 5 58.42 -29.88 4.04
C GLY A 5 57.02 -29.73 3.43
N SER A 6 56.16 -30.71 3.69
CA SER A 6 54.71 -30.72 3.45
C SER A 6 53.98 -29.71 4.34
N GLY A 7 53.00 -28.99 3.80
CA GLY A 7 52.12 -28.10 4.57
C GLY A 7 50.81 -27.80 3.83
N GLN A 8 49.74 -28.49 4.25
CA GLN A 8 48.35 -28.27 3.83
C GLN A 8 47.89 -26.81 4.04
N PRO A 9 46.95 -26.32 3.22
CA PRO A 9 46.19 -25.11 3.58
C PRO A 9 45.25 -25.44 4.75
N PRO A 10 45.22 -24.65 5.84
CA PRO A 10 44.23 -24.85 6.89
C PRO A 10 42.85 -24.43 6.38
N GLY A 11 41.99 -25.42 6.18
CA GLY A 11 40.55 -25.23 6.21
C GLY A 11 40.15 -24.84 7.62
N VAL A 12 39.78 -23.58 7.80
CA VAL A 12 39.04 -23.14 8.98
C VAL A 12 37.59 -22.99 8.56
N THR A 13 36.84 -24.03 8.90
CA THR A 13 35.39 -24.02 9.01
C THR A 13 35.03 -23.08 10.15
N THR A 14 34.58 -21.87 9.83
CA THR A 14 33.86 -21.05 10.81
C THR A 14 32.38 -21.13 10.50
N SER A 15 31.76 -22.12 11.12
CA SER A 15 30.33 -22.16 11.33
C SER A 15 29.93 -20.91 12.14
N THR A 16 29.20 -19.99 11.52
CA THR A 16 28.48 -18.95 12.27
C THR A 16 27.00 -19.06 11.95
N SER A 17 26.38 -20.08 12.56
CA SER A 17 24.96 -20.04 12.90
C SER A 17 24.78 -19.11 14.10
N MET A 18 24.18 -17.94 13.86
CA MET A 18 23.57 -17.07 14.89
C MET A 18 22.25 -16.63 14.27
N LEU A 19 21.15 -17.38 14.42
CA LEU A 19 20.29 -17.45 15.61
C LEU A 19 19.95 -16.06 16.18
N TYR A 20 18.93 -15.44 15.59
CA TYR A 20 17.98 -14.60 16.32
C TYR A 20 16.56 -15.07 15.97
N GLY A 21 16.25 -16.28 16.46
CA GLY A 21 14.87 -16.67 16.72
C GLY A 21 14.50 -16.06 18.07
N ALA A 22 13.64 -15.04 18.06
CA ALA A 22 12.98 -14.61 19.29
C ALA A 22 11.98 -15.70 19.70
N PRO A 23 12.06 -16.26 20.91
CA PRO A 23 10.99 -17.11 21.41
C PRO A 23 9.80 -16.21 21.70
N TYR A 24 8.72 -16.35 20.93
CA TYR A 24 7.42 -15.84 21.36
C TYR A 24 7.03 -16.63 22.59
N HIS A 25 7.35 -16.04 23.74
CA HIS A 25 7.00 -16.56 25.05
C HIS A 25 5.48 -16.48 25.20
N ALA A 26 4.91 -17.55 25.73
CA ALA A 26 3.48 -17.74 25.90
C ALA A 26 2.81 -16.58 26.65
N ASN A 27 1.78 -16.00 26.06
CA ASN A 27 0.71 -15.36 26.83
C ASN A 27 -0.45 -16.35 26.90
N GLN A 28 -0.40 -17.23 27.90
CA GLN A 28 -1.59 -17.87 28.44
C GLN A 28 -2.42 -16.78 29.11
N VAL A 29 -3.32 -16.16 28.35
CA VAL A 29 -4.47 -15.48 28.95
C VAL A 29 -5.42 -16.58 29.41
N ALA A 30 -5.32 -16.89 30.71
CA ALA A 30 -6.34 -17.61 31.43
C ALA A 30 -7.68 -16.90 31.21
N GLY A 31 -8.50 -17.45 30.34
CA GLY A 31 -9.91 -17.08 30.26
C GLY A 31 -10.60 -17.52 31.55
N PRO A 32 -11.51 -16.73 32.13
CA PRO A 32 -12.32 -17.20 33.23
C PRO A 32 -13.21 -18.34 32.73
N SER A 33 -12.99 -19.53 33.26
CA SER A 33 -13.88 -20.69 33.08
C SER A 33 -15.29 -20.30 33.53
N PRO A 34 -16.34 -20.50 32.72
CA PRO A 34 -17.70 -20.36 33.22
C PRO A 34 -18.00 -21.50 34.21
N PRO A 35 -18.71 -21.23 35.32
CA PRO A 35 -19.20 -22.31 36.16
C PRO A 35 -20.24 -23.11 35.37
N MET A 36 -20.09 -24.43 35.32
CA MET A 36 -21.13 -25.32 34.83
C MET A 36 -22.37 -25.16 35.72
N SER A 37 -23.40 -24.48 35.22
CA SER A 37 -24.72 -24.51 35.81
C SER A 37 -25.53 -25.58 35.09
N ALA A 38 -25.92 -26.59 35.85
CA ALA A 38 -26.79 -27.66 35.42
C ALA A 38 -28.19 -27.12 35.13
N GLY A 39 -28.74 -27.50 33.97
CA GLY A 39 -30.18 -27.64 33.75
C GLY A 39 -30.98 -26.35 33.60
N ALA A 40 -31.15 -25.90 32.35
CA ALA A 40 -32.44 -25.39 31.89
C ALA A 40 -32.45 -25.41 30.35
N GLN A 41 -33.41 -26.12 29.77
CA GLN A 41 -33.74 -26.01 28.36
C GLN A 41 -34.26 -24.58 28.14
N THR A 42 -33.51 -23.77 27.41
CA THR A 42 -33.95 -22.44 26.99
C THR A 42 -34.03 -22.38 25.47
N VAL A 43 -35.20 -21.93 25.04
CA VAL A 43 -35.67 -21.82 23.67
C VAL A 43 -34.70 -20.99 22.82
N GLY A 44 -34.44 -21.46 21.60
CA GLY A 44 -33.51 -20.85 20.65
C GLY A 44 -33.80 -19.38 20.38
N LEU A 45 -32.81 -18.54 20.67
CA LEU A 45 -32.72 -17.15 20.20
C LEU A 45 -31.76 -17.10 18.98
N PRO A 46 -32.05 -16.30 17.95
CA PRO A 46 -31.22 -16.22 16.76
C PRO A 46 -29.90 -15.50 17.07
N ALA A 47 -28.78 -16.19 16.86
CA ALA A 47 -27.42 -15.73 17.15
C ALA A 47 -26.84 -14.70 16.15
N SER A 48 -27.68 -14.00 15.37
CA SER A 48 -27.23 -13.24 14.19
C SER A 48 -26.94 -11.75 14.44
N SER A 49 -27.38 -11.16 15.55
CA SER A 49 -27.29 -9.70 15.77
C SER A 49 -25.95 -9.20 16.33
N GLY A 50 -25.14 -10.05 16.98
CA GLY A 50 -23.85 -9.65 17.56
C GLY A 50 -22.67 -9.63 16.58
N GLN A 51 -22.76 -10.34 15.45
CA GLN A 51 -21.64 -10.45 14.49
C GLN A 51 -21.51 -9.21 13.60
N MET A 52 -22.62 -8.55 13.28
CA MET A 52 -22.63 -7.39 12.37
C MET A 52 -22.01 -6.14 13.02
N THR A 53 -22.23 -5.92 14.32
CA THR A 53 -21.62 -4.81 15.08
C THR A 53 -20.12 -4.98 15.27
N GLN A 54 -19.64 -6.22 15.45
CA GLN A 54 -18.21 -6.48 15.59
C GLN A 54 -17.43 -6.18 14.31
N HIS A 55 -17.96 -6.58 13.14
CA HIS A 55 -17.31 -6.30 11.86
C HIS A 55 -17.18 -4.79 11.61
N GLN A 56 -18.24 -4.02 11.86
CA GLN A 56 -18.24 -2.57 11.61
C GLN A 56 -17.19 -1.80 12.44
N LEU A 57 -16.94 -2.21 13.68
CA LEU A 57 -15.90 -1.60 14.53
C LEU A 57 -14.49 -1.82 13.97
N VAL A 58 -14.23 -2.98 13.37
CA VAL A 58 -12.94 -3.31 12.78
C VAL A 58 -12.62 -2.42 11.57
N TYR A 59 -13.59 -2.16 10.68
CA TYR A 59 -13.38 -1.25 9.54
C TYR A 59 -13.08 0.17 9.98
N GLN A 60 -13.79 0.66 11.00
CA GLN A 60 -13.54 2.01 11.51
C GLN A 60 -12.13 2.13 12.09
N HIS A 61 -11.67 1.12 12.83
CA HIS A 61 -10.32 1.08 13.37
C HIS A 61 -9.24 1.01 12.28
N ILE A 62 -9.42 0.14 11.28
CA ILE A 62 -8.49 0.01 10.15
C ILE A 62 -8.38 1.34 9.39
N HIS A 63 -9.50 1.98 9.08
CA HIS A 63 -9.51 3.26 8.38
C HIS A 63 -8.81 4.36 9.20
N GLN A 64 -9.02 4.41 10.51
CA GLN A 64 -8.33 5.34 11.40
C GLN A 64 -6.81 5.09 11.40
N GLN A 65 -6.38 3.83 11.44
CA GLN A 65 -4.96 3.47 11.37
C GLN A 65 -4.32 3.93 10.05
N GLN A 66 -5.00 3.72 8.91
CA GLN A 66 -4.53 4.16 7.60
C GLN A 66 -4.35 5.70 7.54
N GLN A 67 -5.29 6.46 8.14
CA GLN A 67 -5.17 7.92 8.22
C GLN A 67 -3.98 8.35 9.09
N GLN A 68 -3.73 7.68 10.22
CA GLN A 68 -2.59 7.97 11.08
C GLN A 68 -1.27 7.70 10.36
N GLN A 69 -1.14 6.58 9.65
CA GLN A 69 0.05 6.27 8.84
C GLN A 69 0.33 7.37 7.81
N LEU A 70 -0.72 7.86 7.13
CA LEU A 70 -0.59 8.92 6.16
C LEU A 70 -0.15 10.25 6.80
N GLN A 71 -0.68 10.61 7.96
CA GLN A 71 -0.26 11.80 8.70
C GLN A 71 1.21 11.70 9.13
N SER A 72 1.63 10.54 9.65
CA SER A 72 3.03 10.30 10.00
C SER A 72 3.95 10.36 8.77
N PHE A 73 3.53 9.78 7.64
CA PHE A 73 4.25 9.88 6.37
C PHE A 73 4.48 11.35 5.98
N TRP A 74 3.42 12.16 5.95
CA TRP A 74 3.53 13.57 5.57
C TRP A 74 4.39 14.36 6.56
N GLY A 75 4.23 14.13 7.87
CA GLY A 75 5.08 14.74 8.90
C GLY A 75 6.57 14.46 8.65
N ASN A 76 6.91 13.20 8.37
CA ASN A 76 8.29 12.80 8.05
C ASN A 76 8.79 13.43 6.74
N GLN A 77 7.95 13.48 5.70
CA GLN A 77 8.32 14.07 4.41
C GLN A 77 8.59 15.57 4.53
N TYR A 78 7.80 16.30 5.33
CA TYR A 78 8.05 17.73 5.57
C TYR A 78 9.37 17.96 6.31
N GLN A 79 9.64 17.18 7.36
CA GLN A 79 10.93 17.28 8.07
C GLN A 79 12.11 16.93 7.16
N GLU A 80 11.99 15.91 6.32
CA GLU A 80 13.04 15.57 5.36
C GLU A 80 13.33 16.75 4.43
N ILE A 81 12.28 17.41 3.90
CA ILE A 81 12.42 18.58 3.01
C ILE A 81 13.12 19.75 3.69
N GLU A 82 12.82 20.04 4.95
CA GLU A 82 13.48 21.12 5.70
C GLU A 82 15.00 20.90 5.83
N HIS A 83 15.45 19.65 5.76
CA HIS A 83 16.86 19.26 5.93
C HIS A 83 17.58 19.01 4.60
N ILE A 84 16.90 19.08 3.45
CA ILE A 84 17.52 18.94 2.13
C ILE A 84 18.39 20.16 1.85
N ASN A 85 19.71 19.97 1.90
CA ASN A 85 20.70 21.01 1.59
C ASN A 85 21.44 20.77 0.27
N ASP A 86 21.34 19.57 -0.32
CA ASP A 86 22.01 19.22 -1.57
C ASP A 86 21.01 18.90 -2.69
N PHE A 87 20.88 19.83 -3.64
CA PHE A 87 20.05 19.70 -4.83
C PHE A 87 20.80 19.05 -6.00
N LYS A 88 21.91 18.37 -5.79
CA LYS A 88 22.65 17.69 -6.88
C LYS A 88 22.21 16.24 -7.06
N ASN A 89 21.80 15.59 -5.98
CA ASN A 89 21.41 14.18 -5.97
C ASN A 89 19.90 14.05 -6.17
N HIS A 90 19.49 13.79 -7.41
CA HIS A 90 18.10 13.64 -7.79
C HIS A 90 17.75 12.16 -8.00
N SER A 91 16.69 11.67 -7.35
CA SER A 91 16.15 10.32 -7.56
C SER A 91 15.62 10.10 -8.97
N LEU A 92 15.24 11.19 -9.68
CA LEU A 92 14.68 11.17 -11.03
C LEU A 92 15.50 12.02 -12.00
N PRO A 93 15.66 11.59 -13.27
CA PRO A 93 16.49 12.30 -14.24
C PRO A 93 15.84 13.60 -14.72
N LEU A 94 16.47 14.75 -14.39
CA LEU A 94 15.98 16.09 -14.76
C LEU A 94 15.67 16.26 -16.24
N ALA A 95 16.49 15.68 -17.13
CA ALA A 95 16.28 15.76 -18.57
C ALA A 95 14.97 15.08 -19.01
N ARG A 96 14.54 14.01 -18.34
CA ARG A 96 13.28 13.33 -18.63
C ARG A 96 12.10 14.15 -18.12
N ILE A 97 12.20 14.70 -16.91
CA ILE A 97 11.20 15.61 -16.34
C ILE A 97 10.98 16.79 -17.28
N LYS A 98 12.07 17.46 -17.71
CA LYS A 98 12.01 18.56 -18.66
C LYS A 98 11.32 18.19 -19.99
N LYS A 99 11.57 16.98 -20.51
CA LYS A 99 10.92 16.47 -21.72
C LYS A 99 9.41 16.26 -21.53
N ILE A 100 8.98 15.77 -20.37
CA ILE A 100 7.56 15.58 -20.06
C ILE A 100 6.85 16.93 -19.96
N ILE A 101 7.44 17.91 -19.27
CA ILE A 101 6.88 19.28 -19.19
C ILE A 101 6.78 19.91 -20.58
N LYS A 102 7.78 19.68 -21.46
CA LYS A 102 7.81 20.16 -22.85
C LYS A 102 6.95 19.36 -23.83
N ALA A 103 6.27 18.30 -23.40
CA ALA A 103 5.33 17.58 -24.26
C ALA A 103 4.08 18.42 -24.55
N ASP A 104 3.78 19.40 -23.69
CA ASP A 104 2.80 20.44 -23.95
C ASP A 104 3.40 21.50 -24.89
N GLU A 105 2.76 21.69 -26.05
CA GLU A 105 3.22 22.59 -27.12
C GLU A 105 3.21 24.07 -26.69
N ASP A 106 2.36 24.45 -25.73
CA ASP A 106 2.23 25.82 -25.26
C ASP A 106 3.37 26.22 -24.30
N VAL A 107 4.16 25.25 -23.80
CA VAL A 107 5.27 25.50 -22.87
C VAL A 107 6.53 25.94 -23.61
N ARG A 108 6.82 27.24 -23.60
CA ARG A 108 8.00 27.82 -24.29
C ARG A 108 9.31 27.78 -23.51
N MET A 109 9.31 28.19 -22.25
CA MET A 109 10.51 28.19 -21.40
C MET A 109 10.19 27.52 -20.06
N ILE A 110 11.20 26.92 -19.45
CA ILE A 110 11.09 26.24 -18.15
C ILE A 110 12.26 26.73 -17.30
N SER A 111 11.98 27.25 -16.11
CA SER A 111 13.01 27.60 -15.13
C SER A 111 13.86 26.39 -14.77
N ALA A 112 15.14 26.60 -14.48
CA ALA A 112 16.03 25.53 -14.02
C ALA A 112 15.54 24.90 -12.70
N GLU A 113 14.80 25.64 -11.89
CA GLU A 113 14.26 25.20 -10.60
C GLU A 113 13.06 24.25 -10.74
N ALA A 114 12.25 24.41 -11.79
CA ALA A 114 11.02 23.62 -11.92
C ALA A 114 11.27 22.10 -12.02
N PRO A 115 12.22 21.60 -12.85
CA PRO A 115 12.56 20.18 -12.85
C PRO A 115 13.08 19.64 -11.50
N ILE A 116 13.75 20.49 -10.72
CA ILE A 116 14.27 20.13 -9.39
C ILE A 116 13.09 19.91 -8.44
N VAL A 117 12.14 20.86 -8.39
CA VAL A 117 10.94 20.74 -7.55
C VAL A 117 10.10 19.53 -7.97
N PHE A 118 9.92 19.31 -9.27
CA PHE A 118 9.20 18.13 -9.77
C PHE A 118 9.84 16.81 -9.35
N THR A 119 11.15 16.75 -9.20
CA THR A 119 11.81 15.53 -8.72
C THR A 119 11.28 15.14 -7.35
N ARG A 120 11.25 16.09 -6.41
CA ARG A 120 10.76 15.85 -5.05
C ARG A 120 9.26 15.64 -5.00
N ALA A 121 8.50 16.44 -5.76
CA ALA A 121 7.04 16.29 -5.83
C ALA A 121 6.65 14.91 -6.40
N CYS A 122 7.32 14.45 -7.46
CA CYS A 122 7.07 13.12 -8.03
C CYS A 122 7.46 11.99 -7.07
N GLU A 123 8.55 12.14 -6.32
CA GLU A 123 8.93 11.16 -5.28
C GLU A 123 7.83 11.03 -4.22
N MET A 124 7.36 12.16 -3.67
CA MET A 124 6.28 12.19 -2.68
C MET A 124 4.97 11.63 -3.25
N PHE A 125 4.63 11.99 -4.49
CA PHE A 125 3.45 11.50 -5.18
C PHE A 125 3.47 9.97 -5.35
N ILE A 126 4.61 9.40 -5.79
CA ILE A 126 4.76 7.94 -5.95
C ILE A 126 4.62 7.25 -4.59
N LEU A 127 5.26 7.77 -3.55
CA LEU A 127 5.20 7.20 -2.20
C LEU A 127 3.78 7.20 -1.64
N GLU A 128 3.08 8.34 -1.72
CA GLU A 128 1.70 8.45 -1.21
C GLU A 128 0.74 7.55 -2.00
N LEU A 129 0.79 7.59 -3.34
CA LEU A 129 -0.07 6.76 -4.17
C LEU A 129 0.16 5.27 -3.88
N THR A 130 1.43 4.87 -3.71
CA THR A 130 1.80 3.49 -3.38
C THR A 130 1.30 3.10 -1.99
N LEU A 131 1.43 3.96 -0.99
CA LEU A 131 0.92 3.71 0.37
C LEU A 131 -0.60 3.52 0.36
N ARG A 132 -1.34 4.41 -0.29
CA ARG A 132 -2.80 4.31 -0.40
C ARG A 132 -3.23 3.05 -1.17
N ALA A 133 -2.54 2.70 -2.25
CA ALA A 133 -2.81 1.46 -2.99
C ALA A 133 -2.43 0.20 -2.18
N TRP A 134 -1.39 0.26 -1.36
CA TRP A 134 -1.01 -0.84 -0.49
C TRP A 134 -2.10 -1.17 0.54
N ASN A 135 -2.79 -0.16 1.09
CA ASN A 135 -3.93 -0.38 1.99
C ASN A 135 -5.00 -1.28 1.37
N HIS A 136 -5.31 -1.12 0.08
CA HIS A 136 -6.25 -1.97 -0.65
C HIS A 136 -5.74 -3.41 -0.85
N THR A 137 -4.42 -3.55 -1.02
CA THR A 137 -3.75 -4.85 -1.11
C THR A 137 -3.89 -5.61 0.21
N GLU A 138 -3.65 -4.94 1.34
CA GLU A 138 -3.77 -5.50 2.69
C GLU A 138 -5.22 -5.80 3.09
N GLU A 139 -6.18 -4.90 2.76
CA GLU A 139 -7.62 -5.14 2.91
C GLU A 139 -8.04 -6.43 2.19
N SER A 140 -7.46 -6.69 1.01
CA SER A 140 -7.70 -7.89 0.21
C SER A 140 -6.92 -9.14 0.68
N LYS A 141 -6.16 -9.04 1.77
CA LYS A 141 -5.26 -10.11 2.28
C LYS A 141 -4.24 -10.60 1.24
N ARG A 142 -3.84 -9.72 0.33
CA ARG A 142 -2.81 -9.98 -0.67
C ARG A 142 -1.48 -9.35 -0.24
N TRP A 143 -0.40 -9.84 -0.84
CA TRP A 143 0.97 -9.37 -0.61
C TRP A 143 1.60 -8.84 -1.92
N THR A 144 0.83 -8.85 -3.00
CA THR A 144 1.23 -8.37 -4.31
C THR A 144 0.32 -7.22 -4.68
N LEU A 145 0.91 -6.04 -4.86
CA LEU A 145 0.22 -4.83 -5.32
C LEU A 145 -0.22 -5.03 -6.77
N GLN A 146 -1.48 -4.71 -7.07
CA GLN A 146 -2.08 -4.85 -8.40
C GLN A 146 -2.59 -3.53 -8.94
N LYS A 147 -2.81 -3.45 -10.26
CA LYS A 147 -3.39 -2.26 -10.92
C LYS A 147 -4.74 -1.87 -10.32
N ASN A 148 -5.56 -2.86 -9.94
CA ASN A 148 -6.87 -2.63 -9.34
C ASN A 148 -6.78 -1.94 -7.96
N ASP A 149 -5.69 -2.13 -7.22
CA ASP A 149 -5.44 -1.43 -5.96
C ASP A 149 -5.16 0.06 -6.18
N ILE A 150 -4.40 0.38 -7.24
CA ILE A 150 -4.12 1.77 -7.65
C ILE A 150 -5.40 2.45 -8.10
N ALA A 151 -6.21 1.78 -8.94
CA ALA A 151 -7.50 2.32 -9.39
C ALA A 151 -8.44 2.60 -8.21
N ALA A 152 -8.47 1.71 -7.21
CA ALA A 152 -9.27 1.89 -6.01
C ALA A 152 -8.76 3.06 -5.14
N ALA A 153 -7.43 3.22 -5.00
CA ALA A 153 -6.83 4.32 -4.26
C ALA A 153 -7.13 5.69 -4.90
N ILE A 154 -7.07 5.78 -6.23
CA ILE A 154 -7.44 6.97 -7.01
C ILE A 154 -8.91 7.32 -6.74
N THR A 155 -9.81 6.33 -6.83
CA THR A 155 -11.26 6.55 -6.61
C THR A 155 -11.60 7.02 -5.19
N ARG A 156 -10.83 6.58 -4.17
CA ARG A 156 -11.04 6.98 -2.77
C ARG A 156 -10.40 8.33 -2.40
N THR A 157 -9.68 8.97 -3.32
CA THR A 157 -8.83 10.12 -3.02
C THR A 157 -9.05 11.26 -4.01
N ASP A 158 -9.78 12.29 -3.61
CA ASP A 158 -10.18 13.41 -4.48
C ASP A 158 -9.00 14.11 -5.18
N ILE A 159 -7.86 14.25 -4.51
CA ILE A 159 -6.67 14.90 -5.10
C ILE A 159 -6.07 14.11 -6.29
N PHE A 160 -6.47 12.85 -6.48
CA PHE A 160 -6.02 11.98 -7.57
C PHE A 160 -7.01 11.92 -8.74
N ASP A 161 -8.08 12.72 -8.74
CA ASP A 161 -9.10 12.72 -9.81
C ASP A 161 -8.51 12.97 -11.21
N PHE A 162 -7.39 13.70 -11.30
CA PHE A 162 -6.64 13.90 -12.55
C PHE A 162 -6.13 12.60 -13.21
N LEU A 163 -6.20 11.45 -12.52
CA LEU A 163 -5.75 10.15 -13.00
C LEU A 163 -6.88 9.23 -13.48
N VAL A 164 -8.16 9.63 -13.34
CA VAL A 164 -9.31 8.76 -13.65
C VAL A 164 -9.29 8.26 -15.10
N ASP A 165 -8.94 9.13 -16.04
CA ASP A 165 -8.85 8.77 -17.47
C ASP A 165 -7.59 7.96 -17.82
N ILE A 166 -6.56 8.01 -16.95
CA ILE A 166 -5.28 7.30 -17.15
C ILE A 166 -5.35 5.87 -16.60
N VAL A 167 -6.04 5.67 -15.47
CA VAL A 167 -6.16 4.39 -14.78
C VAL A 167 -7.63 3.98 -14.69
N PRO A 168 -8.22 3.45 -15.78
CA PRO A 168 -9.62 3.03 -15.78
C PRO A 168 -9.82 1.83 -14.84
N ARG A 169 -10.89 1.87 -14.05
CA ARG A 169 -11.31 0.75 -13.21
C ARG A 169 -11.90 -0.36 -14.08
N GLU A 170 -11.49 -1.59 -13.82
CA GLU A 170 -12.11 -2.77 -14.43
C GLU A 170 -13.57 -2.86 -13.91
N GLY A 171 -14.53 -2.47 -14.77
CA GLY A 171 -15.97 -2.50 -14.45
C GLY A 171 -16.80 -1.32 -14.99
N PHE A 172 -16.21 -0.14 -15.27
CA PHE A 172 -16.98 1.02 -15.78
C PHE A 172 -17.24 1.00 -17.29
N LYS A 173 -16.72 0.01 -18.03
CA LYS A 173 -16.90 -0.07 -19.49
C LYS A 173 -18.21 -0.74 -19.94
N ASP A 174 -18.95 -1.41 -19.05
CA ASP A 174 -20.13 -2.18 -19.45
C ASP A 174 -21.48 -1.52 -19.13
N GLU A 175 -21.57 -0.58 -18.18
CA GLU A 175 -22.87 0.00 -17.77
C GLU A 175 -23.37 1.12 -18.70
N VAL A 176 -22.46 1.87 -19.33
CA VAL A 176 -22.81 2.99 -20.22
C VAL A 176 -23.27 2.50 -21.61
N LEU A 177 -22.90 1.28 -22.00
CA LEU A 177 -23.37 0.66 -23.25
C LEU A 177 -24.67 -0.14 -23.04
N ALA A 178 -24.89 -0.71 -21.86
CA ALA A 178 -26.11 -1.44 -21.52
C ALA A 178 -27.35 -0.56 -21.31
N SER A 179 -27.17 0.75 -21.13
CA SER A 179 -28.26 1.73 -20.98
C SER A 179 -28.81 2.27 -22.31
N SER A 180 -28.23 1.88 -23.45
CA SER A 180 -28.75 2.19 -24.79
C SER A 180 -29.80 1.16 -25.23
N ILE A 181 -30.98 1.25 -24.61
CA ILE A 181 -32.34 0.84 -25.07
C ILE A 181 -32.40 -0.23 -26.19
N PRO A 182 -32.97 -1.44 -25.94
CA PRO A 182 -33.47 -2.28 -27.03
C PRO A 182 -34.79 -1.69 -27.55
N ILE A 183 -34.82 -1.28 -28.82
CA ILE A 183 -36.06 -0.94 -29.51
C ILE A 183 -36.87 -2.24 -29.65
N GLU A 184 -37.88 -2.43 -28.80
CA GLU A 184 -38.88 -3.47 -28.99
C GLU A 184 -39.66 -3.23 -30.29
N ASN A 185 -39.62 -4.23 -31.16
CA ASN A 185 -40.53 -4.37 -32.29
C ASN A 185 -41.95 -4.61 -31.76
N PHE A 186 -42.87 -3.66 -32.00
CA PHE A 186 -44.31 -3.94 -31.91
C PHE A 186 -44.83 -4.44 -33.27
N PRO A 187 -45.50 -5.60 -33.34
CA PRO A 187 -46.23 -6.00 -34.52
C PRO A 187 -47.61 -5.33 -34.54
N VAL A 188 -48.06 -4.92 -35.73
CA VAL A 188 -49.47 -4.69 -36.07
C VAL A 188 -49.86 -5.70 -37.13
#